data_AF-A0A8H7CW38-F1
#
_entry.id   AF-A0A8H7CW38-F1
#
_cell.length_a   1.000
_cell.length_b   1.000
_cell.length_c   1.000
_cell.angle_alpha   90.00
_cell.angle_beta   90.00
_cell.angle_gamma   90.00
#
_symmetry.space_group_name_H-M   'P 1'
#
loop_
_entity.id
_entity.type
_entity.pdbx_description
1 polymer ?
#
loop_
_entity_poly.entity_id
_entity_poly.type
_entity_poly.pdbx_seq_one_letter_code
_entity_poly.pdbx_strand_id
1 'polypeptide(L)'
;MVSAHHDGQFEGVSSTLIVATVDMILTLRVWILFGKSRRLLYFLVPLVTVEIAVMLFIAVFTINTADTYVHIGPFLPGCYSLTVPKFFTFYPVPSLVVTFIMFVMTVNNCRTRLSVKFSTRNTMPIVNLFLRDGIYWFLAVVAVNPPQIIIWAIARPHAHRILPLLSTPLSGPAYS
;
A
#
# COMPACT_ATOMS: atom_id res chain seq x y z
N MET A 1 -17.01 23.15 -3.46
CA MET A 1 -16.20 22.50 -2.39
C MET A 1 -16.74 21.15 -1.97
N VAL A 2 -18.06 20.95 -1.76
CA VAL A 2 -18.61 19.63 -1.36
C VAL A 2 -18.41 18.53 -2.41
N SER A 3 -18.49 18.81 -3.71
CA SER A 3 -18.25 17.79 -4.76
C SER A 3 -16.82 17.26 -4.78
N ALA A 4 -15.82 18.14 -4.59
CA ALA A 4 -14.40 17.74 -4.57
C ALA A 4 -14.05 16.82 -3.39
N HIS A 5 -14.83 16.88 -2.31
CA HIS A 5 -14.66 16.00 -1.15
C HIS A 5 -15.11 14.56 -1.46
N HIS A 6 -16.11 14.37 -2.33
CA HIS A 6 -16.57 13.04 -2.74
C HIS A 6 -15.59 12.36 -3.72
N ASP A 7 -15.02 13.12 -4.64
CA ASP A 7 -14.14 12.57 -5.68
C ASP A 7 -12.83 12.01 -5.08
N GLY A 8 -12.21 12.74 -4.15
CA GLY A 8 -10.96 12.30 -3.51
C GLY A 8 -11.13 11.05 -2.62
N GLN A 9 -12.31 10.87 -2.02
CA GLN A 9 -12.60 9.65 -1.25
C GLN A 9 -12.67 8.42 -2.15
N PHE A 10 -13.25 8.57 -3.35
CA PHE A 10 -13.44 7.46 -4.27
C PHE A 10 -12.10 6.93 -4.82
N GLU A 11 -11.17 7.83 -5.17
CA GLU A 11 -9.85 7.45 -5.67
C GLU A 11 -9.03 6.67 -4.64
N GLY A 12 -9.03 7.13 -3.38
CA GLY A 12 -8.34 6.44 -2.28
C GLY A 12 -8.92 5.05 -2.01
N VAL A 13 -10.25 4.92 -2.02
CA VAL A 13 -10.95 3.63 -1.81
C VAL A 13 -10.69 2.67 -2.98
N SER A 14 -10.65 3.14 -4.22
CA SER A 14 -10.37 2.27 -5.36
C SER A 14 -8.97 1.64 -5.27
N SER A 15 -7.98 2.42 -4.81
CA SER A 15 -6.60 1.97 -4.66
C SER A 15 -6.48 0.90 -3.56
N THR A 16 -7.12 1.11 -2.40
CA THR A 16 -7.13 0.12 -1.31
C THR A 16 -7.84 -1.17 -1.71
N LEU A 17 -8.92 -1.09 -2.48
CA LEU A 17 -9.63 -2.27 -2.98
C LEU A 17 -8.76 -3.12 -3.91
N ILE A 18 -7.99 -2.48 -4.80
CA ILE A 18 -7.08 -3.21 -5.69
C ILE A 18 -6.01 -3.93 -4.85
N VAL A 19 -5.36 -3.22 -3.92
CA VAL A 19 -4.35 -3.82 -3.04
C VAL A 19 -4.93 -4.98 -2.23
N ALA A 20 -6.07 -4.77 -1.58
CA ALA A 20 -6.75 -5.80 -0.79
C ALA A 20 -7.16 -7.02 -1.63
N THR A 21 -7.57 -6.81 -2.88
CA THR A 21 -7.91 -7.91 -3.79
C THR A 21 -6.68 -8.74 -4.12
N VAL A 22 -5.54 -8.09 -4.37
CA VAL A 22 -4.30 -8.82 -4.65
C VAL A 22 -3.81 -9.59 -3.43
N ASP A 23 -3.88 -8.98 -2.24
CA ASP A 23 -3.53 -9.66 -0.99
C ASP A 23 -4.47 -10.84 -0.69
N MET A 24 -5.75 -10.70 -1.03
CA MET A 24 -6.73 -11.80 -0.94
C MET A 24 -6.37 -12.94 -1.91
N ILE A 25 -5.96 -12.65 -3.15
CA ILE A 25 -5.55 -13.67 -4.13
C ILE A 25 -4.29 -14.40 -3.64
N LEU A 26 -3.31 -13.68 -3.10
CA LEU A 26 -2.09 -14.27 -2.55
C LEU A 26 -2.41 -15.14 -1.33
N THR A 27 -3.25 -14.65 -0.44
CA THR A 27 -3.77 -15.37 0.71
C THR A 27 -4.48 -16.67 0.29
N LEU A 28 -5.33 -16.59 -0.72
CA LEU A 28 -6.07 -17.75 -1.25
C LEU A 28 -5.11 -18.80 -1.82
N ARG A 29 -4.11 -18.39 -2.60
CA ARG A 29 -3.08 -19.28 -3.15
C ARG A 29 -2.32 -20.00 -2.04
N VAL A 30 -1.89 -19.27 -1.02
CA VAL A 30 -1.24 -19.85 0.17
C VAL A 30 -2.20 -20.81 0.88
N TRP A 31 -3.45 -20.43 1.07
CA TRP A 31 -4.44 -21.27 1.75
C TRP A 31 -4.70 -22.61 1.04
N ILE A 32 -4.81 -22.60 -0.29
CA ILE A 32 -4.95 -23.81 -1.11
C ILE A 32 -3.71 -24.70 -0.94
N LEU A 33 -2.52 -24.10 -0.99
CA LEU A 33 -1.24 -24.81 -0.85
C LEU A 33 -1.10 -25.47 0.54
N PHE A 34 -1.67 -24.85 1.58
CA PHE A 34 -1.61 -25.33 2.96
C PHE A 34 -2.52 -26.52 3.27
N GLY A 35 -3.21 -27.09 2.28
CA GLY A 35 -4.05 -28.26 2.49
C GLY A 35 -5.16 -27.99 3.51
N LYS A 36 -5.79 -26.80 3.42
CA LYS A 36 -6.97 -26.42 4.22
C LYS A 36 -6.72 -26.35 5.74
N SER A 37 -5.49 -26.13 6.20
CA SER A 37 -5.22 -25.95 7.64
C SER A 37 -5.86 -24.64 8.15
N ARG A 38 -6.97 -24.75 8.89
CA ARG A 38 -7.77 -23.60 9.37
C ARG A 38 -6.98 -22.62 10.26
N ARG A 39 -5.92 -23.08 10.94
CA ARG A 39 -5.10 -22.24 11.84
C ARG A 39 -4.50 -21.01 11.15
N LEU A 40 -4.03 -21.17 9.90
CA LEU A 40 -3.45 -20.07 9.14
C LEU A 40 -4.50 -19.04 8.72
N LEU A 41 -5.70 -19.50 8.36
CA LEU A 41 -6.82 -18.62 8.04
C LEU A 41 -7.18 -17.73 9.24
N TYR A 42 -7.27 -18.31 10.44
CA TYR A 42 -7.53 -17.55 11.67
C TYR A 42 -6.43 -16.53 12.01
N PHE A 43 -5.20 -16.73 11.54
CA PHE A 43 -4.12 -15.74 11.70
C PHE A 43 -4.14 -14.67 10.61
N LEU A 44 -4.45 -15.03 9.36
CA LEU A 44 -4.47 -14.09 8.24
C LEU A 44 -5.67 -13.14 8.28
N VAL A 45 -6.87 -13.61 8.67
CA VAL A 45 -8.07 -12.77 8.75
C VAL A 45 -7.84 -11.54 9.64
N PRO A 46 -7.39 -11.67 10.90
CA PRO A 46 -7.15 -10.50 11.74
C PRO A 46 -6.05 -9.60 11.17
N LEU A 47 -5.00 -10.18 10.57
CA LEU A 47 -3.91 -9.43 9.96
C LEU A 47 -4.42 -8.50 8.84
N VAL A 48 -5.23 -9.04 7.92
CA VAL A 48 -5.84 -8.27 6.82
C VAL A 48 -6.88 -7.27 7.36
N THR A 49 -7.66 -7.64 8.37
CA THR A 49 -8.62 -6.68 8.96
C THR A 49 -7.92 -5.51 9.63
N VAL A 50 -6.78 -5.75 10.29
CA VAL A 50 -5.96 -4.70 10.91
C VAL A 50 -5.34 -3.82 9.84
N GLU A 51 -4.85 -4.40 8.74
CA GLU A 51 -4.34 -3.62 7.60
C GLU A 51 -5.41 -2.68 7.03
N ILE A 52 -6.59 -3.21 6.70
CA ILE A 52 -7.70 -2.42 6.17
C ILE A 52 -8.11 -1.33 7.16
N ALA A 53 -8.22 -1.68 8.46
CA ALA A 53 -8.57 -0.72 9.50
C ALA A 53 -7.54 0.42 9.63
N VAL A 54 -6.24 0.10 9.56
CA VAL A 54 -5.16 1.09 9.64
C VAL A 54 -5.15 1.97 8.39
N MET A 55 -5.29 1.41 7.18
CA MET A 55 -5.36 2.20 5.95
C MET A 55 -6.56 3.15 5.95
N LEU A 56 -7.73 2.65 6.37
CA LEU A 56 -8.96 3.44 6.45
C LEU A 56 -8.84 4.54 7.53
N PHE A 57 -8.24 4.22 8.68
CA PHE A 57 -7.97 5.20 9.72
C PHE A 57 -7.04 6.32 9.22
N ILE A 58 -5.95 5.98 8.54
CA ILE A 58 -5.02 6.96 7.96
C ILE A 58 -5.74 7.81 6.90
N ALA A 59 -6.58 7.21 6.05
CA ALA A 59 -7.33 7.94 5.03
C ALA A 59 -8.29 8.96 5.65
N VAL A 60 -9.13 8.55 6.61
CA VAL A 60 -10.07 9.45 7.31
C VAL A 60 -9.34 10.54 8.06
N PHE A 61 -8.27 10.19 8.78
CA PHE A 61 -7.47 11.16 9.53
C PHE A 61 -6.80 12.19 8.63
N THR A 62 -6.30 11.75 7.47
CA THR A 62 -5.68 12.62 6.46
C THR A 62 -6.68 13.64 5.91
N ILE A 63 -7.89 13.20 5.57
CA ILE A 63 -8.94 14.08 5.05
C ILE A 63 -9.33 15.14 6.07
N ASN A 64 -9.51 14.74 7.34
CA ASN A 64 -9.89 15.66 8.42
C ASN A 64 -8.79 16.69 8.77
N THR A 65 -7.53 16.42 8.44
CA THR A 65 -6.40 17.32 8.75
C THR A 65 -6.04 18.23 7.56
N ALA A 66 -6.53 17.93 6.36
CA ALA A 66 -6.22 18.68 5.15
C ALA A 66 -7.16 19.87 4.98
N ASP A 67 -6.81 21.01 5.59
CA ASP A 67 -7.65 22.22 5.58
C ASP A 67 -7.61 23.02 4.26
N THR A 68 -6.67 22.74 3.35
CA THR A 68 -6.53 23.50 2.09
C THR A 68 -6.21 22.61 0.90
N TYR A 69 -7.14 22.56 -0.05
CA TYR A 69 -6.96 21.95 -1.36
C TYR A 69 -6.76 23.05 -2.39
N VAL A 70 -5.70 22.92 -3.20
CA VAL A 70 -5.45 23.86 -4.29
C VAL A 70 -5.41 23.09 -5.60
N HIS A 71 -6.10 23.64 -6.60
CA HIS A 71 -6.08 23.11 -7.96
C HIS A 71 -4.80 23.61 -8.65
N ILE A 72 -3.91 22.70 -9.02
CA ILE A 72 -2.63 23.05 -9.67
C ILE A 72 -2.89 23.27 -11.17
N GLY A 73 -3.56 24.38 -11.48
CA GLY A 73 -3.82 24.84 -12.84
C GLY A 73 -4.59 23.84 -13.72
N PRO A 74 -4.65 24.09 -15.04
CA PRO A 74 -5.32 23.22 -16.02
C PRO A 74 -4.46 22.03 -16.47
N PHE A 75 -3.18 22.00 -16.12
CA PHE A 75 -2.22 21.00 -16.61
C PHE A 75 -2.20 19.72 -15.79
N LEU A 76 -2.55 19.77 -14.50
CA LEU A 76 -2.71 18.59 -13.66
C LEU A 76 -4.16 18.47 -13.19
N PRO A 77 -4.95 17.53 -13.75
CA PRO A 77 -6.26 17.22 -13.20
C PRO A 77 -6.07 16.62 -11.80
N GLY A 78 -6.64 17.26 -10.77
CA GLY A 78 -6.60 16.77 -9.40
C GLY A 78 -6.60 17.88 -8.36
N CYS A 79 -7.23 17.61 -7.22
CA CYS A 79 -7.13 18.44 -6.02
C CYS A 79 -5.95 17.95 -5.17
N TYR A 80 -4.94 18.79 -4.98
CA TYR A 80 -3.78 18.44 -4.17
C TYR A 80 -3.81 19.22 -2.85
N SER A 81 -3.64 18.52 -1.73
CA SER A 81 -3.43 19.16 -0.44
C SER A 81 -2.02 19.76 -0.42
N LEU A 82 -1.93 21.08 -0.23
CA LEU A 82 -0.65 21.79 -0.11
C LEU A 82 0.12 21.35 1.15
N THR A 83 -0.62 20.96 2.18
CA THR A 83 -0.07 20.44 3.42
C THR A 83 -0.13 18.92 3.36
N VAL A 84 0.99 18.26 3.02
CA VAL A 84 1.07 16.80 3.07
C VAL A 84 1.33 16.37 4.52
N PRO A 85 0.35 15.76 5.22
CA PRO A 85 0.53 15.39 6.61
C PRO A 85 1.59 14.30 6.75
N LYS A 86 2.28 14.30 7.90
CA LYS A 86 3.39 13.36 8.14
C LYS A 86 3.00 11.88 8.07
N PHE A 87 1.71 11.60 8.18
CA PHE A 87 1.13 10.27 8.18
C PHE A 87 1.10 9.61 6.81
N PHE A 88 1.16 10.38 5.71
CA PHE A 88 1.10 9.82 4.36
C PHE A 88 2.30 8.93 4.02
N THR A 89 3.47 9.21 4.59
CA THR A 89 4.68 8.37 4.44
C THR A 89 4.52 7.00 5.11
N PHE A 90 3.63 6.87 6.10
CA PHE A 90 3.36 5.61 6.79
C PHE A 90 2.31 4.76 6.08
N TYR A 91 1.63 5.28 5.06
CA TYR A 91 0.60 4.56 4.31
C TYR A 91 1.09 3.23 3.69
N PRO A 92 2.26 3.13 3.04
CA PRO A 92 2.75 1.86 2.50
C PRO A 92 3.34 0.90 3.55
N VAL A 93 3.55 1.37 4.79
CA VAL A 93 4.24 0.58 5.83
C VAL A 93 3.42 -0.62 6.30
N PRO A 94 2.12 -0.51 6.62
CA PRO A 94 1.28 -1.66 6.99
C PRO A 94 1.30 -2.77 5.93
N SER A 95 1.16 -2.40 4.65
CA SER A 95 1.16 -3.37 3.55
C SER A 95 2.52 -4.07 3.40
N LEU A 96 3.63 -3.34 3.55
CA LEU A 96 4.97 -3.93 3.58
C LEU A 96 5.14 -4.92 4.75
N VAL A 97 4.65 -4.57 5.95
CA VAL A 97 4.76 -5.44 7.12
C VAL A 97 3.93 -6.71 6.94
N VAL A 98 2.69 -6.56 6.47
CA VAL A 98 1.78 -7.69 6.22
C VAL A 98 2.34 -8.64 5.16
N THR A 99 2.76 -8.10 4.01
CA THR A 99 3.37 -8.89 2.92
C THR A 99 4.67 -9.57 3.37
N PHE A 100 5.50 -8.90 4.18
CA PHE A 100 6.72 -9.48 4.74
C PHE A 100 6.41 -10.65 5.71
N ILE A 101 5.47 -10.48 6.63
CA ILE A 101 5.07 -11.54 7.57
C ILE A 101 4.52 -12.75 6.80
N MET A 102 3.63 -12.51 5.83
CA MET A 102 3.07 -13.58 4.99
C MET A 102 4.17 -14.31 4.21
N PHE A 103 5.13 -13.57 3.65
CA PHE A 103 6.27 -14.14 2.95
C PHE A 103 7.13 -15.02 3.86
N VAL A 104 7.53 -14.51 5.03
CA VAL A 104 8.35 -15.24 6.00
C VAL A 104 7.64 -16.50 6.51
N MET A 105 6.35 -16.40 6.86
CA MET A 105 5.56 -17.58 7.26
C MET A 105 5.49 -18.62 6.14
N THR A 106 5.31 -18.19 4.89
CA THR A 106 5.23 -19.08 3.73
C THR A 106 6.56 -19.78 3.49
N VAL A 107 7.68 -19.04 3.50
CA VAL A 107 9.02 -19.59 3.31
C VAL A 107 9.39 -20.54 4.45
N ASN A 108 9.18 -20.15 5.71
CA ASN A 108 9.53 -20.98 6.86
C ASN A 108 8.76 -22.30 6.84
N ASN A 109 7.45 -22.25 6.62
CA ASN A 109 6.65 -23.47 6.52
C ASN A 109 7.02 -24.32 5.30
N CYS A 110 7.29 -23.70 4.15
CA CYS A 110 7.78 -24.41 2.98
C CYS A 110 9.10 -25.12 3.30
N ARG A 111 10.07 -24.45 3.94
CA ARG A 111 11.34 -25.04 4.34
C ARG A 111 11.14 -26.22 5.30
N THR A 112 10.30 -26.08 6.32
CA THR A 112 10.03 -27.19 7.27
C THR A 112 9.39 -28.38 6.57
N ARG A 113 8.39 -28.13 5.69
CA ARG A 113 7.72 -29.20 4.92
C ARG A 113 8.65 -29.85 3.90
N LEU A 114 9.48 -29.06 3.22
CA LEU A 114 10.45 -29.55 2.25
C LEU A 114 11.51 -30.37 2.97
N SER A 115 12.04 -29.91 4.11
CA SER A 115 13.06 -30.61 4.89
C SER A 115 12.57 -31.97 5.40
N VAL A 116 11.32 -32.06 5.87
CA VAL A 116 10.74 -33.34 6.31
C VAL A 116 10.49 -34.28 5.12
N LYS A 117 10.01 -33.75 3.99
CA LYS A 117 9.76 -34.56 2.78
C LYS A 117 11.00 -34.84 1.94
N PHE A 118 12.12 -34.14 2.11
CA PHE A 118 13.34 -34.39 1.36
C PHE A 118 13.93 -35.78 1.68
N SER A 119 13.59 -36.32 2.86
CA SER A 119 13.87 -37.72 3.23
C SER A 119 13.08 -38.74 2.38
N THR A 120 11.97 -38.33 1.75
CA THR A 120 11.12 -39.16 0.89
C THR A 120 11.06 -38.53 -0.51
N ARG A 121 11.99 -38.94 -1.37
CA ARG A 121 12.28 -38.48 -2.75
C ARG A 121 11.07 -38.38 -3.69
N ASN A 122 10.14 -37.46 -3.43
CA ASN A 122 9.02 -37.13 -4.32
C ASN A 122 8.57 -35.68 -4.05
N THR A 123 9.36 -34.73 -4.56
CA THR A 123 9.05 -33.30 -4.50
C THR A 123 7.91 -32.98 -5.47
N MET A 124 6.76 -32.54 -4.93
CA MET A 124 5.64 -32.06 -5.74
C MET A 124 6.02 -30.73 -6.44
N PRO A 125 6.00 -30.67 -7.79
CA PRO A 125 6.43 -29.48 -8.55
C PRO A 125 5.52 -28.26 -8.34
N ILE A 126 4.27 -28.47 -7.93
CA ILE A 126 3.27 -27.42 -7.69
C ILE A 126 3.72 -26.42 -6.62
N VAL A 127 4.35 -26.88 -5.52
CA VAL A 127 4.76 -26.01 -4.41
C VAL A 127 5.84 -25.02 -4.84
N ASN A 128 6.77 -25.47 -5.67
CA ASN A 128 7.86 -24.63 -6.16
C ASN A 128 7.36 -23.54 -7.13
N LEU A 129 6.37 -23.87 -7.96
CA LEU A 129 5.76 -22.91 -8.87
C LEU A 129 5.06 -21.78 -8.10
N PHE A 130 4.24 -22.13 -7.09
CA PHE A 130 3.56 -21.14 -6.26
C PHE A 130 4.52 -20.28 -5.44
N LEU A 131 5.59 -20.88 -4.91
CA LEU A 131 6.60 -20.15 -4.14
C LEU A 131 7.34 -19.15 -5.03
N ARG A 132 7.69 -19.55 -6.26
CA ARG A 132 8.32 -18.66 -7.25
C ARG A 132 7.45 -17.45 -7.57
N ASP A 133 6.15 -17.66 -7.82
CA ASP A 133 5.20 -16.55 -8.06
C ASP A 133 5.09 -15.62 -6.85
N GLY A 134 5.06 -16.18 -5.63
CA GLY A 134 5.03 -15.40 -4.39
C GLY A 134 6.30 -14.58 -4.18
N ILE A 135 7.48 -15.11 -4.54
CA ILE A 135 8.75 -14.37 -4.50
C ILE A 135 8.72 -13.19 -5.48
N TYR A 136 8.27 -13.41 -6.72
CA TYR A 136 8.19 -12.32 -7.70
C TYR A 136 7.27 -11.21 -7.25
N TRP A 137 6.12 -11.56 -6.66
CA TRP A 137 5.22 -10.56 -6.09
C TRP A 137 5.88 -9.78 -4.94
N PHE A 138 6.49 -10.49 -3.99
CA PHE A 138 7.20 -9.86 -2.87
C PHE A 138 8.31 -8.92 -3.35
N LEU A 139 9.10 -9.35 -4.35
CA LEU A 139 10.13 -8.51 -4.97
C LEU A 139 9.53 -7.27 -5.62
N ALA A 140 8.39 -7.37 -6.31
CA ALA A 140 7.71 -6.22 -6.90
C ALA A 140 7.26 -5.21 -5.82
N VAL A 141 6.64 -5.70 -4.74
CA VAL A 141 6.21 -4.85 -3.60
C VAL A 141 7.42 -4.17 -2.95
N VAL A 142 8.52 -4.89 -2.74
CA VAL A 142 9.76 -4.34 -2.18
C VAL A 142 10.49 -3.44 -3.17
N ALA A 143 10.31 -3.60 -4.48
CA ALA A 143 10.88 -2.69 -5.47
C ALA A 143 10.10 -1.36 -5.57
N VAL A 144 8.78 -1.39 -5.34
CA VAL A 144 7.92 -0.20 -5.54
C VAL A 144 7.76 0.62 -4.25
N ASN A 145 7.53 -0.02 -3.09
CA ASN A 145 7.18 0.71 -1.87
C ASN A 145 8.34 1.50 -1.23
N PRO A 146 9.58 0.99 -1.13
CA PRO A 146 10.69 1.75 -0.55
C PRO A 146 11.04 3.01 -1.34
N PRO A 147 11.12 3.01 -2.69
CA PRO A 147 11.27 4.25 -3.45
C PRO A 147 10.15 5.24 -3.18
N GLN A 148 8.89 4.78 -3.05
CA GLN A 148 7.77 5.65 -2.69
C GLN A 148 8.00 6.31 -1.32
N ILE A 149 8.41 5.54 -0.31
CA ILE A 149 8.75 6.08 1.02
C ILE A 149 9.90 7.11 0.93
N ILE A 150 10.94 6.80 0.14
CA ILE A 150 12.10 7.68 -0.07
C ILE A 150 11.68 8.98 -0.76
N ILE A 151 10.90 8.90 -1.83
CA ILE A 151 10.37 10.06 -2.57
C ILE A 151 9.57 10.95 -1.62
N TRP A 152 8.68 10.37 -0.81
CA TRP A 152 7.92 11.14 0.18
C TRP A 152 8.79 11.73 1.30
N ALA A 153 9.84 11.03 1.72
CA ALA A 153 10.79 11.53 2.71
C ALA A 153 11.60 12.72 2.20
N ILE A 154 12.01 12.70 0.92
CA ILE A 154 12.79 13.78 0.29
C ILE A 154 11.90 14.94 -0.18
N ALA A 155 10.70 14.66 -0.70
CA ALA A 155 9.80 15.71 -1.20
C ALA A 155 9.35 16.69 -0.09
N ARG A 156 9.18 16.20 1.15
CA ARG A 156 8.77 17.05 2.29
C ARG A 156 9.69 18.25 2.57
N PRO A 157 11.02 18.10 2.72
CA PRO A 157 11.91 19.23 2.94
C PRO A 157 11.99 20.18 1.74
N HIS A 158 11.53 19.81 0.55
CA HIS A 158 11.46 20.74 -0.58
C HIS A 158 10.11 21.47 -0.64
N ALA A 159 9.01 20.81 -0.27
CA ALA A 159 7.66 21.39 -0.29
C ALA A 159 7.55 22.67 0.56
N HIS A 160 8.10 22.69 1.77
CA HIS A 160 8.03 23.87 2.64
C HIS A 160 8.78 25.09 2.09
N ARG A 161 9.77 24.89 1.20
CA ARG A 161 10.52 25.99 0.57
C ARG A 161 9.81 26.57 -0.65
N ILE A 162 9.07 25.74 -1.37
CA ILE A 162 8.40 26.11 -2.62
C ILE A 162 7.02 26.74 -2.34
N LEU A 163 6.34 26.30 -1.28
CA LEU A 163 5.05 26.83 -0.82
C LEU A 163 4.97 28.37 -0.75
N PRO A 164 5.91 29.09 -0.10
CA PRO A 164 5.85 30.56 -0.03
C PRO A 164 6.06 31.26 -1.38
N LEU A 165 6.71 30.61 -2.35
CA LEU A 165 6.90 31.16 -3.71
C LEU A 165 5.67 30.95 -4.60
N LEU A 166 4.85 29.94 -4.31
CA LEU A 166 3.58 29.73 -5.01
C LEU A 166 2.42 30.51 -4.38
N SER A 167 2.49 30.82 -3.09
CA SER A 167 1.44 31.58 -2.40
C SER A 167 1.58 33.10 -2.60
N THR A 168 2.68 33.61 -3.15
CA THR A 168 2.74 34.99 -3.62
C THR A 168 1.76 35.14 -4.77
N PRO A 169 0.65 35.89 -4.58
CA PRO A 169 -0.35 36.03 -5.62
C PRO A 169 0.32 36.61 -6.86
N LEU A 170 0.16 35.92 -7.98
CA LEU A 170 0.20 36.54 -9.29
C LEU A 170 -0.98 37.53 -9.33
N SER A 171 -0.87 38.65 -8.64
CA SER A 171 -1.58 39.87 -8.96
C SER A 171 -0.96 40.39 -10.27
N GLY A 172 -1.17 39.64 -11.35
CA GLY A 172 -1.02 40.20 -12.68
C GLY A 172 -2.03 41.34 -12.78
N PRO A 173 -1.63 42.51 -13.30
CA PRO A 173 -2.52 43.65 -13.43
C PRO A 173 -3.75 43.21 -14.22
N ALA A 174 -4.91 43.46 -13.63
CA ALA A 174 -6.20 43.31 -14.28
C ALA A 174 -6.13 44.03 -15.63
N TYR A 175 -6.24 43.25 -16.72
CA TYR A 175 -6.49 43.80 -18.04
C TYR A 175 -7.79 44.61 -17.94
N SER A 176 -7.63 45.92 -18.16
CA SER A 176 -8.67 46.94 -18.16
C SER A 176 -9.49 46.88 -19.44
#